data_AF-A0A381TVJ4-F1
#
_entry.id   AF-A0A381TVJ4-F1
#
_cell.length_a   1.000
_cell.length_b   1.000
_cell.length_c   1.000
_cell.angle_alpha   90.00
_cell.angle_beta   90.00
_cell.angle_gamma   90.00
#
_symmetry.space_group_name_H-M   'P 1'
#
loop_
_entity.id
_entity.type
_entity.pdbx_description
1 polymer ?
#
loop_
_entity_poly.entity_id
_entity_poly.type
_entity_poly.pdbx_seq_one_letter_code
_entity_poly.pdbx_strand_id
1 'polypeptide(L)'
;MTLPYKILGAPGSPYSRKLRSVLRYRRIPFIWANRNSKEDVNTPSVPVNLLPVLVLPGENGDYTEAKIDSTPIIRFLEQQHPGRSVTPLDPAMAFLDYLIEDYADEWLTKAMFHFRWAHQRNVDFAGSILPRWTMNHLSDEEIAPMSKVISERQIER
;
A
#
# COMPACT_ATOMS: atom_id res chain seq x y z
N MET A 1 -2.26 25.99 6.95
CA MET A 1 -1.06 25.13 7.06
C MET A 1 -1.24 24.01 6.07
N THR A 2 -0.23 23.70 5.26
CA THR A 2 -0.28 22.56 4.33
C THR A 2 -0.26 21.26 5.13
N LEU A 3 -1.18 20.35 4.80
CA LEU A 3 -1.18 19.00 5.38
C LEU A 3 0.08 18.24 4.91
N PRO A 4 0.55 17.23 5.65
CA PRO A 4 1.52 16.28 5.10
C PRO A 4 0.85 15.37 4.07
N TYR A 5 1.63 14.62 3.29
CA TYR A 5 1.07 13.51 2.50
C TYR A 5 0.33 12.52 3.39
N LYS A 6 -0.69 11.85 2.87
CA LYS A 6 -1.34 10.73 3.56
C LYS A 6 -1.21 9.46 2.73
N ILE A 7 -0.70 8.39 3.32
CA ILE A 7 -0.69 7.06 2.70
C ILE A 7 -1.88 6.29 3.24
N LEU A 8 -2.79 5.91 2.35
CA LEU A 8 -3.81 4.91 2.63
C LEU A 8 -3.24 3.54 2.25
N GLY A 9 -2.91 2.76 3.26
CA GLY A 9 -2.23 1.48 3.11
C GLY A 9 -2.95 0.32 3.77
N ALA A 10 -2.30 -0.83 3.77
CA ALA A 10 -2.61 -1.93 4.67
C ALA A 10 -1.32 -2.51 5.27
N PRO A 11 -1.31 -2.94 6.54
CA PRO A 11 -0.10 -3.42 7.21
C PRO A 11 0.62 -4.57 6.49
N GLY A 12 -0.11 -5.50 5.88
CA GLY A 12 0.47 -6.62 5.14
C GLY A 12 0.48 -6.47 3.62
N SER A 13 0.20 -5.26 3.09
CA SER A 13 0.39 -4.99 1.66
C SER A 13 1.88 -4.72 1.38
N PRO A 14 2.55 -5.51 0.51
CA PRO A 14 3.95 -5.27 0.16
C PRO A 14 4.13 -3.90 -0.50
N TYR A 15 3.23 -3.49 -1.38
CA TYR A 15 3.26 -2.20 -2.06
C TYR A 15 3.09 -1.02 -1.10
N SER A 16 2.18 -1.13 -0.11
CA SER A 16 2.02 -0.08 0.90
C SER A 16 3.26 0.04 1.78
N ARG A 17 3.91 -1.09 2.10
CA ARG A 17 5.17 -1.10 2.86
C ARG A 17 6.35 -0.56 2.03
N LYS A 18 6.41 -0.86 0.74
CA LYS A 18 7.36 -0.29 -0.23
C LYS A 18 7.30 1.23 -0.20
N LEU A 19 6.11 1.80 -0.47
CA LEU A 19 5.92 3.25 -0.45
C LEU A 19 6.25 3.88 0.91
N ARG A 20 5.76 3.30 2.01
CA ARG A 20 6.06 3.78 3.37
C ARG A 20 7.57 3.80 3.65
N SER A 21 8.30 2.80 3.16
CA SER A 21 9.75 2.70 3.35
C SER A 21 10.48 3.77 2.53
N VAL A 22 10.04 4.03 1.29
CA VAL A 22 10.57 5.11 0.46
C VAL A 22 10.38 6.46 1.13
N LEU A 23 9.17 6.83 1.59
CA LEU A 23 8.96 8.14 2.24
C LEU A 23 9.82 8.30 3.51
N ARG A 24 9.97 7.23 4.30
CA ARG A 24 10.85 7.23 5.48
C ARG A 24 12.31 7.45 5.10
N TYR A 25 12.83 6.71 4.13
CA TYR A 25 14.20 6.86 3.64
C TYR A 25 14.45 8.27 3.09
N ARG A 26 13.54 8.76 2.24
CA ARG A 26 13.52 10.10 1.64
C ARG A 26 13.31 11.22 2.67
N ARG A 27 12.90 10.90 3.91
CA ARG A 27 12.51 11.85 4.98
C ARG A 27 11.35 12.77 4.58
N ILE A 28 10.41 12.26 3.81
CA ILE A 28 9.18 12.98 3.44
C ILE A 28 8.15 12.75 4.56
N PRO A 29 7.63 13.80 5.22
CA PRO A 29 6.60 13.64 6.24
C PRO A 29 5.29 13.08 5.65
N PHE A 30 4.70 12.11 6.34
CA PHE A 30 3.40 11.55 5.95
C PHE A 30 2.61 11.07 7.16
N ILE A 31 1.28 11.04 7.00
CA ILE A 31 0.34 10.34 7.87
C ILE A 31 0.04 8.97 7.27
N TRP A 32 0.01 7.95 8.11
CA TRP A 32 -0.48 6.63 7.71
C TRP A 32 -1.93 6.47 8.14
N ALA A 33 -2.77 5.96 7.24
CA ALA A 33 -4.13 5.54 7.53
C ALA A 33 -4.42 4.21 6.81
N ASN A 34 -5.27 3.37 7.38
CA ASN A 34 -5.69 2.13 6.75
C ASN A 34 -6.82 2.40 5.74
N ARG A 35 -6.63 2.01 4.48
CA ARG A 35 -7.64 2.14 3.41
C ARG A 35 -8.91 1.38 3.78
N ASN A 36 -10.09 1.93 3.48
CA ASN A 36 -11.40 1.33 3.82
C ASN A 36 -11.62 1.11 5.33
N SER A 37 -10.87 1.82 6.18
CA SER A 37 -11.13 1.88 7.63
C SER A 37 -11.78 3.22 8.01
N LYS A 38 -12.12 3.40 9.29
CA LYS A 38 -12.60 4.69 9.82
C LYS A 38 -11.57 5.84 9.67
N GLU A 39 -10.31 5.52 9.40
CA GLU A 39 -9.23 6.48 9.17
C GLU A 39 -9.21 7.03 7.72
N ASP A 40 -9.90 6.36 6.80
CA ASP A 40 -9.98 6.74 5.38
C ASP A 40 -11.02 7.85 5.16
N VAL A 41 -10.71 9.04 5.66
CA VAL A 41 -11.55 10.24 5.58
C VAL A 41 -10.93 11.29 4.67
N ASN A 42 -11.74 12.12 4.02
CA ASN A 42 -11.30 13.21 3.14
C ASN A 42 -10.31 12.73 2.07
N THR A 43 -10.67 11.65 1.39
CA THR A 43 -9.84 11.03 0.36
C THR A 43 -10.46 11.28 -1.01
N PRO A 44 -9.76 12.00 -1.91
CA PRO A 44 -10.20 12.15 -3.30
C PRO A 44 -10.42 10.79 -3.99
N SER A 45 -11.34 10.75 -4.95
CA SER A 45 -11.65 9.53 -5.67
C SER A 45 -10.46 9.05 -6.50
N VAL A 46 -10.35 7.74 -6.63
CA VAL A 46 -9.36 7.06 -7.47
C VAL A 46 -10.09 6.08 -8.39
N PRO A 47 -9.58 5.84 -9.61
CA PRO A 47 -10.30 5.05 -10.62
C PRO A 47 -10.47 3.58 -10.22
N VAL A 48 -9.55 3.05 -9.40
CA VAL A 48 -9.55 1.65 -8.95
C VAL A 48 -9.28 1.61 -7.45
N ASN A 49 -9.99 0.73 -6.74
CA ASN A 49 -9.74 0.47 -5.32
C ASN A 49 -8.49 -0.40 -5.15
N LEU A 50 -7.32 0.22 -5.29
CA LEU A 50 -5.99 -0.40 -5.20
C LEU A 50 -5.17 0.21 -4.07
N LEU A 51 -4.27 -0.58 -3.48
CA LEU A 51 -3.33 -0.15 -2.46
C LEU A 51 -1.90 -0.07 -3.03
N PRO A 52 -1.05 0.88 -2.55
CA PRO A 52 -1.40 2.02 -1.70
C PRO A 52 -2.08 3.14 -2.49
N VAL A 53 -2.71 4.07 -1.76
CA VAL A 53 -3.12 5.38 -2.29
C VAL A 53 -2.29 6.47 -1.61
N LEU A 54 -1.62 7.31 -2.39
CA LEU A 54 -0.99 8.53 -1.90
C LEU A 54 -1.97 9.69 -2.08
N VAL A 55 -2.35 10.34 -0.98
CA VAL A 55 -3.20 11.53 -0.99
C VAL A 55 -2.32 12.76 -0.83
N LEU A 56 -2.49 13.70 -1.74
CA LEU A 56 -1.67 14.90 -1.89
C LEU A 56 -2.28 16.06 -1.10
N PRO A 57 -1.49 16.79 -0.30
CA PRO A 57 -1.98 17.95 0.40
C PRO A 57 -2.28 19.08 -0.58
N GLY A 58 -3.43 19.72 -0.40
CA GLY A 58 -3.81 20.97 -1.06
C GLY A 58 -3.25 22.20 -0.35
N GLU A 59 -3.40 23.35 -0.98
CA GLU A 59 -2.91 24.64 -0.47
C GLU A 59 -3.75 25.16 0.72
N ASN A 60 -5.03 24.75 0.81
CA ASN A 60 -6.00 25.30 1.76
C ASN A 60 -6.23 24.42 3.00
N GLY A 61 -5.28 23.54 3.31
CA GLY A 61 -5.41 22.61 4.45
C GLY A 61 -6.39 21.46 4.20
N ASP A 62 -6.60 21.14 2.93
CA ASP A 62 -7.42 20.02 2.43
C ASP A 62 -6.56 19.02 1.64
N TYR A 63 -7.20 17.98 1.11
CA TYR A 63 -6.60 17.02 0.18
C TYR A 63 -7.28 17.17 -1.18
N THR A 64 -6.49 17.40 -2.22
CA THR A 64 -7.03 17.76 -3.56
C THR A 64 -6.91 16.62 -4.57
N GLU A 65 -5.87 15.80 -4.47
CA GLU A 65 -5.60 14.71 -5.41
C GLU A 65 -5.21 13.43 -4.67
N ALA A 66 -5.52 12.29 -5.28
CA ALA A 66 -5.05 10.98 -4.84
C ALA A 66 -4.45 10.20 -6.02
N LYS A 67 -3.30 9.56 -5.79
CA LYS A 67 -2.59 8.73 -6.76
C LYS A 67 -2.56 7.28 -6.27
N ILE A 68 -2.61 6.33 -7.20
CA ILE A 68 -2.53 4.88 -6.93
C ILE A 68 -1.29 4.29 -7.60
N ASP A 69 -0.96 3.05 -7.25
CA ASP A 69 0.20 2.28 -7.73
C ASP A 69 1.55 2.82 -7.20
N SER A 70 2.26 1.98 -6.45
CA SER A 70 3.47 2.41 -5.74
C SER A 70 4.57 2.90 -6.67
N THR A 71 4.72 2.32 -7.86
CA THR A 71 5.82 2.66 -8.78
C THR A 71 5.65 4.07 -9.37
N PRO A 72 4.54 4.43 -10.04
CA PRO A 72 4.33 5.80 -10.53
C PRO A 72 4.24 6.81 -9.38
N ILE A 73 3.74 6.43 -8.19
CA ILE A 73 3.78 7.30 -7.01
C ILE A 73 5.23 7.64 -6.63
N ILE A 74 6.12 6.64 -6.57
CA ILE A 74 7.53 6.87 -6.23
C ILE A 74 8.17 7.79 -7.26
N ARG A 75 7.95 7.56 -8.56
CA ARG A 75 8.51 8.42 -9.62
C ARG A 75 7.98 9.85 -9.57
N PHE A 76 6.71 10.03 -9.23
CA PHE A 76 6.17 11.35 -8.93
C PHE A 76 6.90 12.02 -7.76
N LEU A 77 7.08 11.31 -6.63
CA LEU A 77 7.78 11.85 -5.46
C LEU A 77 9.26 12.18 -5.74
N GLU A 78 9.93 11.40 -6.59
CA GLU A 78 11.31 11.68 -7.02
C GLU A 78 11.41 13.02 -7.77
N GLN A 79 10.39 13.41 -8.53
CA GLN A 79 10.33 14.70 -9.23
C GLN A 79 9.99 15.85 -8.29
N GLN A 80 9.11 15.63 -7.31
CA GLN A 80 8.64 16.69 -6.41
C GLN A 80 9.64 17.03 -5.29
N HIS A 81 10.47 16.07 -4.88
CA HIS A 81 11.39 16.25 -3.76
C HIS A 81 12.84 16.13 -4.25
N PRO A 82 13.64 17.21 -4.25
CA PRO A 82 15.07 17.12 -4.49
C PRO A 82 15.80 16.52 -3.28
N GLY A 83 17.08 16.15 -3.46
CA GLY A 83 17.94 15.64 -2.39
C GLY A 83 18.15 14.12 -2.46
N ARG A 84 18.10 13.44 -1.31
CA ARG A 84 18.38 12.00 -1.22
C ARG A 84 17.44 11.21 -2.13
N SER A 85 17.94 10.45 -3.09
CA SER A 85 17.14 9.71 -4.07
C SER A 85 17.16 8.19 -3.85
N VAL A 86 16.08 7.51 -4.28
CA VAL A 86 16.06 6.04 -4.44
C VAL A 86 16.44 5.60 -5.84
N THR A 87 16.48 6.53 -6.80
CA THR A 87 16.87 6.27 -8.19
C THR A 87 18.36 6.61 -8.38
N PRO A 88 19.20 5.67 -8.83
CA PRO A 88 20.59 5.97 -9.17
C PRO A 88 20.72 7.03 -10.28
N LEU A 89 21.77 7.84 -10.23
CA LEU A 89 22.06 8.83 -11.28
C LEU A 89 22.71 8.20 -12.53
N ASP A 90 23.50 7.13 -12.33
CA ASP A 90 24.09 6.40 -13.44
C ASP A 90 22.99 5.67 -14.24
N PRO A 91 22.90 5.85 -15.57
CA PRO A 91 21.82 5.28 -16.36
C PRO A 91 21.78 3.74 -16.35
N ALA A 92 22.94 3.06 -16.28
CA ALA A 92 22.97 1.60 -16.23
C ALA A 92 22.47 1.09 -14.87
N MET A 93 22.88 1.74 -13.78
CA MET A 93 22.36 1.43 -12.44
C MET A 93 20.87 1.76 -12.31
N ALA A 94 20.40 2.86 -12.91
CA ALA A 94 18.98 3.20 -12.93
C ALA A 94 18.17 2.14 -13.68
N PHE A 95 18.67 1.63 -14.81
CA PHE A 95 18.04 0.52 -15.52
C PHE A 95 17.93 -0.73 -14.63
N LEU A 96 18.99 -1.09 -13.89
CA LEU A 96 18.94 -2.23 -12.96
C LEU A 96 17.97 -2.00 -11.81
N ASP A 97 17.87 -0.77 -11.28
CA ASP A 97 16.84 -0.39 -10.29
C ASP A 97 15.43 -0.68 -10.82
N TYR A 98 15.12 -0.19 -12.03
CA TYR A 98 13.82 -0.44 -12.66
C TYR A 98 13.56 -1.93 -12.89
N LEU A 99 14.55 -2.68 -13.36
CA LEU A 99 14.40 -4.11 -13.62
C LEU A 99 14.12 -4.91 -12.34
N ILE A 100 14.81 -4.58 -11.24
CA ILE A 100 14.58 -5.22 -9.93
C ILE A 100 13.21 -4.84 -9.38
N GLU A 101 12.83 -3.57 -9.50
CA GLU A 101 11.52 -3.09 -9.08
C GLU A 101 10.38 -3.80 -9.81
N ASP A 102 10.45 -3.88 -11.13
CA ASP A 102 9.46 -4.55 -11.98
C ASP A 102 9.36 -6.05 -11.66
N TYR A 103 10.51 -6.74 -11.55
CA TYR A 103 10.53 -8.15 -11.14
C TYR A 103 9.89 -8.39 -9.76
N ALA A 104 10.15 -7.49 -8.80
CA ALA A 104 9.57 -7.59 -7.47
C ALA A 104 8.05 -7.36 -7.47
N ASP A 105 7.58 -6.35 -8.22
CA ASP A 105 6.17 -5.98 -8.27
C ASP A 105 5.33 -6.98 -9.09
N GLU A 106 5.90 -7.62 -10.11
CA GLU A 106 5.17 -8.52 -11.02
C GLU A 106 5.38 -10.02 -10.72
N TRP A 107 6.55 -10.43 -10.23
CA TRP A 107 6.86 -11.85 -10.02
C TRP A 107 6.80 -12.25 -8.54
N LEU A 108 7.38 -11.49 -7.62
CA LEU A 108 7.39 -11.90 -6.21
C LEU A 108 6.00 -11.90 -5.57
N THR A 109 5.03 -11.21 -6.18
CA THR A 109 3.62 -11.28 -5.81
C THR A 109 3.05 -12.68 -5.92
N LYS A 110 3.45 -13.45 -6.94
CA LYS A 110 2.96 -14.82 -7.13
C LYS A 110 3.44 -15.72 -6.01
N ALA A 111 4.69 -15.54 -5.57
CA ALA A 111 5.21 -16.20 -4.37
C ALA A 111 4.44 -15.77 -3.11
N MET A 112 4.18 -14.47 -2.91
CA MET A 112 3.37 -13.97 -1.80
C MET A 112 1.97 -14.63 -1.77
N PHE A 113 1.27 -14.68 -2.92
CA PHE A 113 -0.04 -15.31 -3.01
C PHE A 113 0.03 -16.82 -2.78
N HIS A 114 1.01 -17.50 -3.37
CA HIS A 114 1.22 -18.93 -3.15
C HIS A 114 1.41 -19.25 -1.67
N PHE A 115 2.36 -18.61 -0.99
CA PHE A 115 2.60 -18.89 0.43
C PHE A 115 1.42 -18.48 1.31
N ARG A 116 0.63 -17.47 0.94
CA ARG A 116 -0.55 -17.08 1.71
C ARG A 116 -1.71 -18.07 1.57
N TRP A 117 -1.95 -18.61 0.37
CA TRP A 117 -3.20 -19.31 0.06
C TRP A 117 -3.06 -20.80 -0.27
N ALA A 118 -1.85 -21.32 -0.52
CA ALA A 118 -1.66 -22.72 -0.92
C ALA A 118 -1.69 -23.73 0.25
N HIS A 119 -1.56 -23.27 1.49
CA HIS A 119 -1.51 -24.14 2.68
C HIS A 119 -2.56 -23.72 3.70
N GLN A 120 -3.37 -24.67 4.19
CA GLN A 120 -4.50 -24.39 5.09
C GLN A 120 -4.10 -23.57 6.31
N ARG A 121 -2.97 -23.88 6.96
CA ARG A 121 -2.46 -23.11 8.10
C ARG A 121 -2.27 -21.62 7.78
N ASN A 122 -1.79 -21.31 6.58
CA ASN A 122 -1.55 -19.93 6.15
C ASN A 122 -2.84 -19.25 5.73
N VAL A 123 -3.79 -20.00 5.16
CA VAL A 123 -5.16 -19.55 4.89
C VAL A 123 -5.85 -19.16 6.20
N ASP A 124 -5.83 -20.04 7.21
CA ASP A 124 -6.46 -19.80 8.51
C ASP A 124 -5.87 -18.55 9.16
N PHE A 125 -4.53 -18.43 9.13
CA PHE A 125 -3.84 -17.25 9.63
C PHE A 125 -4.23 -15.99 8.85
N ALA A 126 -4.21 -16.02 7.52
CA ALA A 126 -4.56 -14.90 6.67
C ALA A 126 -6.02 -14.47 6.88
N GLY A 127 -6.96 -15.42 6.93
CA GLY A 127 -8.37 -15.19 7.21
C GLY A 127 -8.56 -14.50 8.57
N SER A 128 -7.82 -14.91 9.59
CA SER A 128 -7.91 -14.32 10.93
C SER A 128 -7.41 -12.87 11.02
N ILE A 129 -6.43 -12.48 10.19
CA ILE A 129 -5.73 -11.20 10.31
C ILE A 129 -6.16 -10.14 9.28
N LEU A 130 -6.53 -10.53 8.06
CA LEU A 130 -6.86 -9.59 6.98
C LEU A 130 -8.04 -8.65 7.32
N PRO A 131 -9.18 -9.13 7.84
CA PRO A 131 -10.27 -8.26 8.32
C PRO A 131 -9.81 -7.23 9.36
N ARG A 132 -8.89 -7.64 10.24
CA ARG A 132 -8.43 -6.83 11.38
C ARG A 132 -7.58 -5.65 10.97
N TRP A 133 -7.08 -5.61 9.73
CA TRP A 133 -6.36 -4.45 9.23
C TRP A 133 -7.26 -3.21 9.14
N THR A 134 -8.56 -3.37 8.91
CA THR A 134 -9.52 -2.26 8.84
C THR A 134 -10.55 -2.28 9.96
N MET A 135 -10.77 -3.44 10.59
CA MET A 135 -11.80 -3.65 11.61
C MET A 135 -11.22 -4.19 12.93
N ASN A 136 -10.12 -3.60 13.40
CA ASN A 136 -9.44 -3.98 14.64
C ASN A 136 -10.29 -3.82 15.93
N HIS A 137 -11.44 -3.17 15.85
CA HIS A 137 -12.35 -2.91 16.98
C HIS A 137 -13.43 -3.97 17.15
N LEU A 138 -13.58 -4.89 16.19
CA LEU A 138 -14.57 -5.96 16.25
C LEU A 138 -14.03 -7.19 17.00
N SER A 139 -14.93 -7.89 17.69
CA SER A 139 -14.66 -9.16 18.34
C SER A 139 -14.41 -10.30 17.34
N ASP A 140 -13.95 -11.44 17.84
CA ASP A 140 -13.69 -12.63 17.02
C ASP A 140 -14.98 -13.17 16.38
N GLU A 141 -16.09 -13.15 17.11
CA GLU A 141 -17.41 -13.57 16.62
C GLU A 141 -17.91 -12.67 15.48
N GLU A 142 -17.73 -11.35 15.61
CA GLU A 142 -18.14 -10.38 14.60
C GLU A 142 -17.29 -10.46 13.32
N ILE A 143 -16.01 -10.84 13.43
CA ILE A 143 -15.07 -10.94 12.31
C ILE A 143 -15.16 -12.28 11.57
N ALA A 144 -15.63 -13.35 12.24
CA ALA A 144 -15.65 -14.70 11.68
C ALA A 144 -16.33 -14.80 10.29
N PRO A 145 -17.50 -14.18 10.04
CA PRO A 145 -18.14 -14.24 8.72
C PRO A 145 -17.28 -13.60 7.61
N MET A 146 -16.62 -12.48 7.90
CA MET A 146 -15.75 -11.81 6.93
C MET A 146 -14.47 -12.61 6.65
N SER A 147 -13.91 -13.24 7.68
CA SER A 147 -12.72 -14.09 7.56
C SER A 147 -12.96 -15.21 6.56
N LYS A 148 -14.15 -15.82 6.63
CA LYS A 148 -14.60 -16.85 5.69
C LYS A 148 -14.71 -16.31 4.26
N VAL A 149 -15.45 -15.21 4.07
CA VAL A 149 -15.64 -14.58 2.74
C VAL A 149 -14.32 -14.19 2.09
N ILE A 150 -13.38 -13.60 2.84
CA ILE A 150 -12.07 -13.21 2.30
C ILE A 150 -11.27 -14.44 1.85
N SER A 151 -11.28 -15.50 2.64
CA SER A 151 -10.50 -16.71 2.35
C SER A 151 -11.08 -17.46 1.15
N GLU A 152 -12.40 -17.69 1.12
CA GLU A 152 -13.10 -18.36 0.02
C GLU A 152 -12.88 -17.64 -1.31
N ARG A 153 -13.03 -16.31 -1.34
CA ARG A 153 -12.80 -15.49 -2.54
C ARG A 153 -11.39 -15.65 -3.13
N GLN A 154 -10.39 -15.97 -2.30
CA GLN A 154 -8.99 -16.05 -2.72
C GLN A 154 -8.57 -17.45 -3.14
N ILE A 155 -9.29 -18.49 -2.69
CA ILE A 155 -8.98 -19.91 -2.97
C ILE A 155 -9.85 -20.46 -4.10
N GLU A 156 -11.10 -20.00 -4.25
CA GLU A 156 -12.03 -20.48 -5.28
C GLU A 156 -11.74 -19.93 -6.69
N ARG A 157 -10.68 -19.12 -6.86
CA ARG A 157 -10.24 -18.54 -8.14
C ARG A 157 -9.14 -19.36 -8.77
#